data_AF-T1AZP2-F1
#
_entry.id   AF-T1AZP2-F1
#
_cell.length_a   1.000
_cell.length_b   1.000
_cell.length_c   1.000
_cell.angle_alpha   90.00
_cell.angle_beta   90.00
_cell.angle_gamma   90.00
#
_symmetry.space_group_name_H-M   'P 1'
#
loop_
_entity.id
_entity.type
_entity.pdbx_description
1 polymer ?
#
loop_
_entity_poly.entity_id
_entity_poly.type
_entity_poly.pdbx_seq_one_letter_code
_entity_poly.pdbx_strand_id
1 'polypeptide(L)'
;MKTPNNIEVLFVAGFGPIVRDPAPCRKFYFEALGLLLKEDSNGYLHTGGLDGVKHFALWPLAQAAESCFGADQWPGNFPVP
;
A
#
# COMPACT_ATOMS: atom_id res chain seq x y z
N MET A 1 7.70 -5.28 22.13
CA MET A 1 6.89 -4.06 22.34
C MET A 1 5.82 -4.41 23.37
N LYS A 2 5.83 -3.83 24.57
CA LYS A 2 4.75 -4.07 25.55
C LYS A 2 3.56 -3.23 25.11
N THR A 3 2.41 -3.85 24.90
CA THR A 3 1.17 -3.14 24.61
C THR A 3 0.82 -2.24 25.81
N PRO A 4 0.30 -1.01 25.58
CA PRO A 4 -0.25 -0.20 26.66
C PRO A 4 -1.30 -1.03 27.41
N ASN A 5 -1.27 -1.00 28.75
CA ASN A 5 -2.28 -1.68 29.55
C ASN A 5 -3.68 -1.19 29.12
N ASN A 6 -4.60 -2.13 28.89
CA ASN A 6 -5.98 -1.93 28.38
C ASN A 6 -6.17 -1.73 26.86
N ILE A 7 -5.22 -2.12 26.00
CA ILE A 7 -5.46 -2.22 24.55
C ILE A 7 -5.50 -3.69 24.10
N GLU A 8 -6.63 -4.09 23.51
CA GLU A 8 -6.77 -5.36 22.80
C GLU A 8 -6.52 -5.15 21.29
N VAL A 9 -5.47 -5.78 20.75
CA VAL A 9 -5.18 -5.74 19.31
C VAL A 9 -5.97 -6.86 18.64
N LEU A 10 -6.93 -6.51 17.78
CA LEU A 10 -7.79 -7.48 17.12
C LEU A 10 -7.16 -8.06 15.85
N PHE A 11 -6.77 -7.20 14.90
CA PHE A 11 -6.18 -7.59 13.61
C PHE A 11 -5.60 -6.37 12.88
N VAL A 12 -4.85 -6.63 11.79
CA VAL A 12 -4.44 -5.57 10.84
C VAL A 12 -5.61 -5.29 9.89
N ALA A 13 -6.23 -4.12 10.03
CA ALA A 13 -7.35 -3.71 9.18
C ALA A 13 -6.91 -3.47 7.73
N GLY A 14 -5.73 -2.92 7.53
CA GLY A 14 -5.16 -2.76 6.20
C GLY A 14 -3.67 -2.47 6.24
N PHE A 15 -2.99 -2.80 5.15
CA PHE A 15 -1.59 -2.49 4.93
C PHE A 15 -1.37 -2.17 3.45
N GLY A 16 -0.71 -1.05 3.17
CA GLY A 16 -0.47 -0.63 1.80
C GLY A 16 0.86 0.07 1.63
N PRO A 17 1.92 -0.61 1.13
CA PRO A 17 3.17 0.06 0.79
C PRO A 17 2.95 1.06 -0.36
N ILE A 18 3.72 2.14 -0.32
CA ILE A 18 3.79 3.09 -1.43
C ILE A 18 4.68 2.49 -2.52
N VAL A 19 4.17 2.48 -3.76
CA VAL A 19 4.89 1.97 -4.92
C VAL A 19 5.34 3.12 -5.81
N ARG A 20 6.64 3.21 -6.05
CA ARG A 20 7.26 4.25 -6.89
C ARG A 20 7.14 3.93 -8.37
N ASP A 21 7.53 2.70 -8.74
CA ASP A 21 7.52 2.23 -10.13
C ASP A 21 6.56 1.05 -10.31
N PRO A 22 5.51 1.20 -11.15
CA PRO A 22 4.52 0.14 -11.35
C PRO A 22 5.11 -1.18 -11.87
N ALA A 23 6.10 -1.14 -12.76
CA ALA A 23 6.61 -2.35 -13.41
C ALA A 23 7.44 -3.26 -12.47
N PRO A 24 8.45 -2.76 -11.73
CA PRO A 24 9.14 -3.56 -10.71
C PRO A 24 8.20 -4.06 -9.61
N CYS A 25 7.24 -3.24 -9.18
CA CYS A 25 6.24 -3.65 -8.20
C CYS A 25 5.35 -4.78 -8.72
N ARG A 26 4.92 -4.72 -9.98
CA ARG A 26 4.14 -5.82 -10.58
C ARG A 26 4.92 -7.13 -10.59
N LYS A 27 6.19 -7.09 -11.03
CA LYS A 27 7.06 -8.27 -11.02
C LYS A 27 7.21 -8.86 -9.60
N PHE A 28 7.43 -8.02 -8.60
CA PHE A 28 7.61 -8.49 -7.23
C PHE A 28 6.32 -9.07 -6.63
N TYR A 29 5.23 -8.31 -6.63
CA TYR A 29 4.01 -8.71 -5.94
C TYR A 29 3.23 -9.82 -6.68
N PHE A 30 3.17 -9.78 -8.02
CA PHE A 30 2.40 -10.76 -8.79
C PHE A 30 3.22 -11.99 -9.14
N GLU A 31 4.45 -11.82 -9.64
CA GLU A 31 5.24 -12.96 -10.14
C GLU A 31 6.03 -13.63 -9.02
N ALA A 32 6.79 -12.87 -8.22
CA ALA A 32 7.65 -13.44 -7.20
C ALA A 32 6.88 -13.89 -5.96
N LEU A 33 5.90 -13.09 -5.51
CA LEU A 33 5.06 -13.42 -4.34
C LEU A 33 3.75 -14.13 -4.69
N GLY A 34 3.36 -14.18 -5.97
CA GLY A 34 2.15 -14.88 -6.40
C GLY A 34 0.85 -14.23 -5.93
N LEU A 35 0.84 -12.94 -5.58
CA LEU A 35 -0.36 -12.28 -5.07
C LEU A 35 -1.38 -12.04 -6.17
N LEU A 36 -2.64 -12.40 -5.88
CA LEU A 36 -3.79 -12.10 -6.73
C LEU A 36 -4.39 -10.75 -6.29
N LEU A 37 -4.01 -9.69 -6.98
CA LEU A 37 -4.53 -8.34 -6.77
C LEU A 37 -5.58 -7.98 -7.83
N LYS A 38 -6.61 -7.25 -7.40
CA LYS A 38 -7.60 -6.59 -8.25
C LYS A 38 -7.14 -5.17 -8.54
N GLU A 39 -7.46 -4.66 -9.72
CA GLU A 39 -7.16 -3.29 -10.14
C GLU A 39 -8.46 -2.50 -10.27
N ASP A 40 -8.54 -1.37 -9.58
CA ASP A 40 -9.63 -0.40 -9.74
C ASP A 40 -9.32 0.56 -10.90
N SER A 41 -10.32 1.32 -11.35
CA SER A 41 -10.21 2.21 -12.53
C SER A 41 -9.15 3.31 -12.43
N ASN A 42 -8.68 3.64 -11.22
CA ASN A 42 -7.63 4.61 -10.95
C ASN A 42 -6.22 3.98 -10.82
N GLY A 43 -6.06 2.70 -11.17
CA GLY A 43 -4.80 1.96 -11.03
C GLY A 43 -4.49 1.52 -9.60
N TYR A 44 -5.45 1.60 -8.69
CA TYR A 44 -5.29 1.11 -7.32
C TYR A 44 -5.37 -0.42 -7.29
N LEU A 45 -4.29 -1.06 -6.85
CA LEU A 45 -4.17 -2.52 -6.79
C LEU A 45 -4.40 -3.01 -5.37
N HIS A 46 -5.33 -3.95 -5.16
CA HIS A 46 -5.65 -4.44 -3.82
C HIS A 46 -6.18 -5.88 -3.75
N THR A 47 -6.16 -6.46 -2.56
CA THR A 47 -6.80 -7.74 -2.25
C THR A 47 -7.24 -7.80 -0.79
N GLY A 48 -8.38 -8.45 -0.54
CA GLY A 48 -8.81 -8.84 0.81
C GLY A 48 -8.55 -10.31 1.14
N GLY A 49 -7.84 -11.02 0.26
CA GLY A 49 -7.60 -12.46 0.37
C GLY A 49 -6.26 -12.85 1.01
N LEU A 50 -5.50 -11.89 1.54
CA LEU A 50 -4.21 -12.16 2.18
C LEU A 50 -4.42 -12.43 3.68
N ASP A 51 -4.07 -13.62 4.15
CA ASP A 51 -4.21 -13.98 5.55
C ASP A 51 -3.42 -13.03 6.48
N GLY A 52 -4.05 -12.64 7.59
CA GLY A 52 -3.47 -11.73 8.59
C GLY A 52 -3.75 -10.24 8.36
N VAL A 53 -4.18 -9.83 7.16
CA VAL A 53 -4.57 -8.43 6.87
C VAL A 53 -5.90 -8.38 6.13
N LYS A 54 -6.83 -7.55 6.58
CA LYS A 54 -8.16 -7.48 5.96
C LYS A 54 -8.15 -6.79 4.59
N HIS A 55 -7.19 -5.90 4.35
CA HIS A 55 -7.02 -5.20 3.08
C HIS A 55 -5.54 -4.95 2.78
N PHE A 56 -5.00 -5.64 1.79
CA PHE A 56 -3.65 -5.38 1.28
C PHE A 56 -3.74 -4.59 -0.02
N ALA A 57 -2.94 -3.53 -0.17
CA ALA A 57 -2.95 -2.72 -1.38
C ALA A 57 -1.57 -2.22 -1.79
N LEU A 58 -1.39 -1.88 -3.06
CA LEU A 58 -0.22 -1.15 -3.55
C LEU A 58 -0.67 0.27 -3.83
N TRP A 59 -0.15 1.24 -3.07
CA TRP A 59 -0.58 2.63 -3.18
C TRP A 59 0.37 3.41 -4.10
N PRO A 60 -0.05 3.88 -5.28
CA PRO A 60 0.85 4.60 -6.17
C PRO A 60 1.40 5.88 -5.54
N LEU A 61 2.69 6.17 -5.77
CA LEU A 61 3.34 7.39 -5.26
C LEU A 61 2.59 8.66 -5.66
N ALA A 62 2.02 8.70 -6.87
CA ALA A 62 1.22 9.82 -7.33
C ALA A 62 -0.06 10.03 -6.50
N GLN A 63 -0.74 8.96 -6.09
CA GLN A 63 -1.92 9.05 -5.23
C GLN A 63 -1.57 9.42 -3.79
N ALA A 64 -0.41 8.96 -3.30
CA ALA A 64 0.12 9.38 -2.01
C ALA A 64 0.50 10.87 -2.03
N ALA A 65 1.13 11.35 -3.12
CA ALA A 65 1.44 12.75 -3.31
C ALA A 65 0.16 13.60 -3.35
N GLU A 66 -0.87 13.17 -4.08
CA GLU A 66 -2.16 13.86 -4.16
C GLU A 66 -2.78 14.00 -2.76
N SER A 67 -2.75 12.93 -1.97
CA SER A 67 -3.32 12.92 -0.62
C SER A 67 -2.54 13.80 0.37
N CYS A 68 -1.22 13.91 0.22
CA CYS A 68 -0.36 14.69 1.12
C CYS A 68 -0.20 16.15 0.71
N PHE A 69 -0.21 16.45 -0.59
CA PHE A 69 0.19 17.74 -1.14
C PHE A 69 -0.83 18.35 -2.12
N GLY A 70 -1.88 17.62 -2.50
CA GLY A 70 -2.87 18.08 -3.50
C GLY A 70 -2.33 18.16 -4.92
N ALA A 71 -1.27 17.39 -5.22
CA ALA A 71 -0.70 17.25 -6.55
C ALA A 71 -0.17 15.82 -6.76
N ASP A 72 -0.22 15.34 -8.00
CA ASP A 72 0.20 13.98 -8.38
C ASP A 72 1.73 13.76 -8.40
N GLN A 73 2.52 14.80 -8.10
CA GLN A 73 3.97 14.74 -8.01
C GLN A 73 4.47 14.91 -6.58
N TRP A 74 5.30 13.97 -6.15
CA TRP A 74 5.97 14.06 -4.87
C TRP A 74 6.98 15.22 -4.89
N PRO A 75 6.91 16.20 -3.98
CA PRO A 75 7.81 17.34 -4.01
C PRO A 75 9.27 16.92 -3.77
N GLY A 76 10.18 17.37 -4.64
CA GLY A 76 11.60 16.97 -4.61
C GLY A 76 12.39 17.45 -3.39
N ASN A 77 11.81 18.32 -2.57
CA ASN A 77 12.40 18.77 -1.30
C ASN A 77 12.12 17.81 -0.13
N PHE A 78 11.37 16.73 -0.33
CA PHE A 78 11.14 15.68 0.66
C PHE A 78 11.72 14.33 0.20
N PRO A 79 12.18 13.48 1.13
CA PRO A 79 12.51 12.10 0.81
C PRO A 79 11.29 11.39 0.21
N VAL A 80 11.52 10.64 -0.87
CA VAL A 80 10.49 9.79 -1.47
C VAL A 80 10.32 8.54 -0.60
N PRO A 81 9.08 8.20 -0.18
CA PRO A 81 8.79 6.98 0.58
C PRO A 81 9.00 5.73 -0.26
#